data_AF-A0A536XPN7-F1
#
_entry.id   AF-A0A536XPN7-F1
#
_cell.length_a   1.000
_cell.length_b   1.000
_cell.length_c   1.000
_cell.angle_alpha   90.00
_cell.angle_beta   90.00
_cell.angle_gamma   90.00
#
_symmetry.space_group_name_H-M   'P 1'
#
loop_
_entity.id
_entity.type
_entity.pdbx_description
1 polymer ?
#
loop_
_entity_poly.entity_id
_entity_poly.type
_entity_poly.pdbx_seq_one_letter_code
_entity_poly.pdbx_strand_id
1 'polypeptide(L)' 'MGQSVSDLEELIAEFRPMLPSQSKTAQAIDRRDPFEEIAHKAIDEGYIQFVDQFGKFMEICLRRVT' A
#
# COMPACT_ATOMS: atom_id res chain seq x y z
N MET A 1 -6.41 -6.07 -20.04
CA MET A 1 -5.62 -6.56 -18.90
C MET A 1 -6.29 -6.02 -17.66
N GLY A 2 -6.93 -6.88 -16.86
CA GLY A 2 -7.63 -6.47 -15.64
C GLY A 2 -6.61 -6.12 -14.58
N GLN A 3 -6.46 -4.82 -14.30
CA GLN A 3 -5.67 -4.34 -13.17
C GLN A 3 -6.56 -4.47 -11.94
N SER A 4 -6.53 -5.65 -11.35
CA SER A 4 -7.53 -6.11 -10.37
C SER A 4 -6.76 -6.74 -9.21
N VAL A 5 -6.47 -5.98 -8.16
CA VAL A 5 -5.91 -6.44 -6.87
C VAL A 5 -4.46 -6.95 -6.91
N SER A 6 -4.00 -7.66 -7.94
CA SER A 6 -2.63 -8.19 -8.01
C SER A 6 -1.56 -7.09 -8.06
N ASP A 7 -1.79 -6.03 -8.85
CA ASP A 7 -0.88 -4.88 -8.94
C ASP A 7 -0.72 -4.17 -7.58
N LEU A 8 -1.74 -4.26 -6.72
CA LEU A 8 -1.76 -3.67 -5.38
C LEU A 8 -0.81 -4.40 -4.44
N GLU A 9 -0.92 -5.73 -4.46
CA GLU A 9 -0.07 -6.63 -3.67
C GLU A 9 1.38 -6.57 -4.13
N GLU A 10 1.63 -6.41 -5.44
CA GLU A 10 2.97 -6.20 -5.99
C GLU A 10 3.59 -4.91 -5.47
N LEU A 11 2.86 -3.78 -5.51
CA LEU A 11 3.35 -2.50 -5.00
C LEU A 11 3.63 -2.54 -3.49
N ILE A 12 2.79 -3.24 -2.72
CA ILE A 12 3.03 -3.47 -1.28
C ILE A 12 4.29 -4.32 -1.07
N ALA A 13 4.45 -5.39 -1.86
CA ALA A 13 5.60 -6.28 -1.78
C ALA A 13 6.91 -5.57 -2.16
N GLU A 14 6.88 -4.64 -3.12
CA GLU A 14 8.02 -3.79 -3.49
C GLU A 14 8.37 -2.77 -2.39
N PHE A 15 7.36 -2.28 -1.67
CA PHE A 15 7.56 -1.31 -0.60
C PHE A 15 8.06 -1.96 0.70
N ARG A 16 7.63 -3.19 1.01
CA ARG A 16 8.05 -3.94 2.20
C ARG A 16 9.56 -3.93 2.47
N PRO A 17 10.45 -4.24 1.50
CA PRO A 17 11.90 -4.24 1.74
C PRO A 17 12.49 -2.84 1.96
N MET A 18 11.78 -1.77 1.60
CA MET A 18 12.20 -0.39 1.85
C MET A 18 11.91 0.06 3.29
N LEU A 19 11.12 -0.72 4.02
CA LEU A 19 10.73 -0.44 5.40
C LEU A 19 11.67 -1.13 6.40
N PRO A 20 12.04 -0.46 7.50
CA PRO A 20 12.73 -1.12 8.59
C PRO A 20 11.84 -2.20 9.19
N SER A 21 12.41 -3.37 9.50
CA SER A 21 11.67 -4.55 9.95
C SER A 21 10.87 -4.33 11.25
N GLN A 22 11.23 -3.32 12.04
CA GLN A 22 10.55 -2.96 13.28
C GLN A 22 9.44 -1.91 13.09
N SER A 23 9.28 -1.35 11.88
CA SER A 23 8.20 -0.39 11.60
C SER A 23 6.83 -1.04 11.75
N LYS A 24 5.85 -0.26 12.18
CA LYS A 24 4.45 -0.69 12.27
C LYS A 24 3.89 -0.97 10.88
N THR A 25 4.32 -0.23 9.87
CA THR A 25 3.93 -0.42 8.47
C THR A 25 4.45 -1.74 7.93
N ALA A 26 5.72 -2.10 8.16
CA ALA A 26 6.27 -3.38 7.72
C ALA A 26 5.53 -4.55 8.37
N GLN A 27 5.25 -4.46 9.67
CA GLN A 27 4.49 -5.49 10.38
C GLN A 27 3.06 -5.64 9.85
N ALA A 28 2.41 -4.53 9.49
CA ALA A 28 1.07 -4.56 8.91
C ALA A 28 1.06 -5.21 7.52
N ILE A 29 2.07 -4.92 6.71
CA ILE A 29 2.28 -5.58 5.41
C ILE A 29 2.53 -7.08 5.60
N ASP A 30 3.44 -7.46 6.51
CA ASP A 30 3.76 -8.87 6.79
C ASP A 30 2.54 -9.65 7.30
N ARG A 31 1.62 -8.99 8.01
CA ARG A 31 0.35 -9.54 8.49
C ARG A 31 -0.76 -9.55 7.45
N ARG A 32 -0.55 -8.93 6.28
CA ARG A 32 -1.58 -8.68 5.27
C ARG A 32 -2.80 -7.96 5.84
N ASP A 33 -2.53 -6.97 6.70
CA ASP A 33 -3.56 -6.07 7.20
C ASP A 33 -4.25 -5.33 6.02
N PRO A 34 -5.51 -4.87 6.19
CA PRO A 34 -6.18 -4.12 5.16
C PRO A 34 -5.37 -2.86 4.79
N PHE A 35 -5.40 -2.49 3.51
CA PHE A 35 -4.60 -1.36 3.01
C PHE A 35 -4.83 -0.07 3.79
N GLU A 36 -6.07 0.22 4.21
CA GLU A 36 -6.39 1.39 5.03
C GLU A 36 -5.53 1.44 6.32
N GLU A 37 -5.37 0.29 6.98
CA GLU A 37 -4.52 0.16 8.17
C GLU A 37 -3.04 0.29 7.85
N ILE A 38 -2.59 -0.28 6.73
CA ILE A 38 -1.21 -0.13 6.25
C ILE A 38 -0.92 1.35 5.95
N ALA A 39 -1.82 2.03 5.25
CA ALA A 39 -1.72 3.43 4.88
C ALA A 39 -1.72 4.35 6.10
N HIS A 40 -2.57 4.08 7.09
CA HIS A 40 -2.60 4.82 8.35
C HIS A 40 -1.26 4.72 9.09
N LYS A 41 -0.70 3.51 9.21
CA LYS A 41 0.61 3.29 9.85
C LYS A 41 1.73 3.93 9.03
N ALA A 42 1.63 3.87 7.70
CA ALA A 42 2.58 4.50 6.81
C ALA A 42 2.60 6.02 6.99
N ILE A 43 1.44 6.67 7.10
CA ILE A 43 1.33 8.11 7.38
C ILE A 43 1.90 8.44 8.77
N ASP A 44 1.54 7.67 9.80
CA ASP A 44 2.03 7.84 11.19
C ASP A 44 3.58 7.79 11.25
N GLU A 45 4.18 6.94 10.42
CA GLU A 45 5.64 6.78 10.33
C GLU A 45 6.32 7.71 9.31
N GLY A 46 5.56 8.55 8.60
CA GLY A 46 6.08 9.57 7.67
C GLY A 46 6.26 9.10 6.22
N TYR A 47 5.77 7.91 5.86
CA TYR A 47 5.76 7.37 4.50
C TYR A 47 4.62 7.93 3.63
N ILE A 48 4.41 9.25 3.68
CA ILE A 48 3.31 9.93 2.99
C ILE A 48 3.40 9.73 1.46
N GLN A 49 4.62 9.73 0.92
CA GLN A 49 4.84 9.54 -0.52
C GLN A 49 4.40 8.14 -1.00
N PHE A 50 4.58 7.11 -0.16
CA PHE A 50 4.09 5.76 -0.47
C PHE A 50 2.56 5.77 -0.56
N VAL A 51 1.89 6.35 0.44
CA VAL A 51 0.43 6.41 0.47
C VAL A 51 -0.13 7.26 -0.68
N ASP A 52 0.53 8.36 -1.06
CA ASP A 52 0.15 9.18 -2.21
C ASP A 52 0.28 8.40 -3.53
N GLN A 53 1.41 7.72 -3.76
CA GLN A 53 1.63 6.90 -4.96
C GLN A 53 0.60 5.77 -5.07
N PHE A 54 0.27 5.16 -3.93
CA PHE A 54 -0.70 4.08 -3.84
C PHE A 54 -2.14 4.56 -4.04
N GLY A 55 -2.50 5.71 -3.46
CA GLY A 55 -3.80 6.34 -3.63
C GLY A 55 -4.10 6.67 -5.09
N LYS A 56 -3.09 7.11 -5.85
CA LYS A 56 -3.19 7.30 -7.31
C LYS A 56 -3.45 5.99 -8.05
N PHE A 57 -2.82 4.90 -7.62
CA PHE A 57 -3.05 3.58 -8.21
C PHE A 57 -4.49 3.09 -7.95
N MET A 58 -4.97 3.26 -6.72
CA MET A 58 -6.35 2.97 -6.34
C MET A 58 -7.36 3.83 -7.11
N GLU A 59 -7.09 5.13 -7.32
CA GLU A 59 -7.94 6.00 -8.14
C GLU A 59 -8.07 5.45 -9.57
N ILE A 60 -6.97 4.99 -10.19
CA ILE A 60 -6.95 4.42 -11.54
C ILE A 60 -7.74 3.11 -11.62
N CYS A 61 -7.61 2.24 -10.62
CA CYS A 61 -8.37 0.98 -10.55
C CYS A 61 -9.86 1.22 -10.28
N LEU A 62 -10.22 2.15 -9.39
CA LEU A 62 -11.60 2.44 -9.01
C LEU A 62 -12.35 3.26 -10.07
N ARG A 63 -11.68 4.10 -10.85
CA ARG A 63 -12.30 4.85 -11.97
C ARG A 63 -12.84 3.98 -13.09
N ARG A 64 -12.43 2.70 -13.18
CA ARG A 64 -12.92 1.76 -14.20
C ARG A 64 -14.21 1.03 -13.78
N VAL A 65 -14.77 1.32 -12.61
CA VAL A 65 -16.00 0.67 -12.09
C VAL A 65 -17.25 1.57 -12.24
N THR A 66 -17.23 2.56 -13.15
CA THR A 66 -18.41 3.38 -13.47
C THR A 66 -18.84 3.19 -14.92
#